data_AF-A0A368HDY4-F1
#
_entry.id   AF-A0A368HDY4-F1
#
_cell.length_a   1.000
_cell.length_b   1.000
_cell.length_c   1.000
_cell.angle_alpha   90.00
_cell.angle_beta   90.00
_cell.angle_gamma   90.00
#
_symmetry.space_group_name_H-M   'P 1'
#
loop_
_entity.id
_entity.type
_entity.pdbx_description
1 polymer ?
#
loop_
_entity_poly.entity_id
_entity_poly.type
_entity_poly.pdbx_seq_one_letter_code
_entity_poly.pdbx_strand_id
1 'polypeptide(L)'
;MTTAERLQRVERENPVVPIARQCAWLGVPRSSVYYQGRPVVSEDDLALMKRLDALHLQHPFLGSRRLRDRLERDGVLVNRKRIQRLMHRLRGPDGGSVTRL
;
A
#
# COMPACT_ATOMS: atom_id res chain seq x y z
N MET A 1 -3.37 23.14 6.86
CA MET A 1 -2.85 22.65 5.55
C MET A 1 -1.90 21.49 5.79
N THR A 2 -2.21 20.35 5.21
CA THR A 2 -1.41 19.13 5.17
C THR A 2 -0.28 19.24 4.16
N THR A 3 0.75 18.40 4.28
CA THR A 3 1.86 18.36 3.30
C THR A 3 1.39 18.04 1.89
N ALA A 4 0.36 17.19 1.74
CA ALA A 4 -0.24 16.86 0.44
C ALA A 4 -0.87 18.09 -0.24
N GLU A 5 -1.61 18.90 0.52
CA GLU A 5 -2.22 20.14 -0.01
C GLU A 5 -1.18 21.20 -0.42
N ARG A 6 -0.01 21.21 0.24
CA ARG A 6 1.10 22.09 -0.13
C ARG A 6 1.78 21.60 -1.40
N LEU A 7 1.96 20.30 -1.58
CA LEU A 7 2.54 19.71 -2.80
C LEU A 7 1.66 19.93 -4.04
N GLN A 8 0.33 19.87 -3.90
CA GLN A 8 -0.60 20.14 -5.00
C GLN A 8 -0.52 21.58 -5.53
N ARG A 9 -0.03 22.53 -4.71
CA ARG A 9 0.13 23.94 -5.09
C ARG A 9 1.44 24.24 -5.82
N VAL A 10 2.31 23.23 -6.00
CA VAL A 10 3.57 23.42 -6.73
C VAL A 10 3.29 23.32 -8.24
N GLU A 11 3.47 24.45 -8.93
CA GLU A 11 3.33 24.57 -10.38
C GLU A 11 4.64 24.21 -11.07
N ARG A 12 4.69 23.01 -11.67
CA ARG A 12 5.91 22.50 -12.31
C ARG A 12 6.27 23.21 -13.62
N GLU A 13 5.27 23.76 -14.30
CA GLU A 13 5.40 24.37 -15.63
C GLU A 13 5.48 25.91 -15.56
N ASN A 14 5.64 26.49 -14.37
CA ASN A 14 5.72 27.94 -14.20
C ASN A 14 7.08 28.48 -14.71
N PRO A 15 7.11 29.32 -15.76
CA PRO A 15 8.35 29.82 -16.34
C PRO A 15 9.00 30.95 -15.51
N VAL A 16 8.28 31.53 -14.55
CA VAL A 16 8.72 32.69 -13.76
C VAL A 16 9.30 32.27 -12.42
N VAL A 17 8.73 31.25 -11.77
CA VAL A 17 9.12 30.84 -10.42
C VAL A 17 9.67 29.41 -10.42
N PRO A 18 10.98 29.23 -10.14
CA PRO A 18 11.56 27.90 -10.03
C PRO A 18 10.91 27.05 -8.94
N ILE A 19 10.76 25.75 -9.18
CA ILE A 19 10.20 24.78 -8.22
C ILE A 19 10.85 24.88 -6.84
N ALA A 20 12.17 25.12 -6.78
CA ALA A 20 12.89 25.27 -5.51
C ALA A 20 12.38 26.46 -4.67
N ARG A 21 12.01 27.56 -5.32
CA ARG A 21 11.48 28.76 -4.66
C ARG A 21 10.04 28.54 -4.21
N GLN A 22 9.23 27.87 -5.03
CA GLN A 22 7.88 27.44 -4.64
C GLN A 22 7.90 26.50 -3.43
N CYS A 23 8.83 25.53 -3.41
CA CYS A 23 9.05 24.61 -2.29
C CYS A 23 9.41 25.36 -1.00
N ALA A 24 10.28 26.36 -1.09
CA ALA A 24 10.68 27.18 0.05
C ALA A 24 9.49 27.99 0.62
N TRP A 25 8.66 28.59 -0.24
CA TRP A 25 7.45 29.31 0.19
C TRP A 25 6.40 28.39 0.82
N LEU A 26 6.27 27.18 0.27
CA LEU A 26 5.31 26.19 0.74
C LEU A 26 5.85 25.34 1.89
N GLY A 27 7.10 25.51 2.31
CA GLY A 27 7.73 24.72 3.38
C GLY A 27 7.74 23.22 3.11
N VAL A 28 7.89 22.81 1.84
CA VAL A 28 7.95 21.40 1.43
C VAL A 28 9.33 21.05 0.89
N PRO A 29 9.86 19.83 1.15
CA PRO A 29 11.12 19.41 0.57
C PRO A 29 10.96 19.17 -0.93
N ARG A 30 11.96 19.61 -1.71
CA ARG A 30 11.99 19.47 -3.17
C ARG A 30 11.85 18.01 -3.62
N SER A 31 12.38 17.06 -2.85
CA SER A 31 12.28 15.62 -3.15
C SER A 31 10.83 15.14 -3.23
N SER A 32 9.95 15.65 -2.37
CA SER A 32 8.54 15.28 -2.36
C SER A 32 7.77 15.77 -3.59
N VAL A 33 8.24 16.83 -4.25
CA VAL A 33 7.62 17.33 -5.50
C VAL A 33 7.84 16.34 -6.64
N TYR A 34 9.01 15.71 -6.72
CA TYR A 34 9.33 14.72 -7.75
C TYR A 34 8.94 13.29 -7.35
N TYR A 35 8.67 13.06 -6.06
CA TYR A 35 8.22 11.78 -5.57
C TYR A 35 6.79 11.51 -6.05
N GLN A 36 6.65 10.87 -7.21
CA GLN A 36 5.43 10.17 -7.56
C GLN A 36 5.33 8.98 -6.63
N GLY A 37 4.44 9.06 -5.64
CA GLY A 37 4.12 7.94 -4.77
C GLY A 37 3.70 6.77 -5.65
N ARG A 38 4.61 5.84 -5.92
CA ARG A 38 4.22 4.56 -6.50
C ARG A 38 3.15 4.00 -5.58
N PRO A 39 1.99 3.59 -6.10
CA PRO A 39 1.04 2.87 -5.26
C PRO A 39 1.83 1.69 -4.68
N VAL A 40 1.92 1.65 -3.36
CA VAL A 40 2.70 0.64 -2.62
C VAL A 40 2.14 -0.78 -2.87
N VAL A 41 0.98 -0.84 -3.51
CA VAL A 41 0.18 -2.02 -3.84
C VAL A 41 -0.13 -1.96 -5.34
N SER A 42 0.36 -2.95 -6.09
CA SER A 42 0.00 -3.15 -7.51
C SER A 42 -1.48 -3.58 -7.63
N GLU A 43 -2.11 -3.41 -8.79
CA GLU A 43 -3.49 -3.85 -9.03
C GLU A 43 -3.66 -5.37 -8.78
N ASP A 44 -2.66 -6.17 -9.13
CA ASP A 44 -2.62 -7.61 -8.82
C ASP A 44 -2.58 -7.88 -7.30
N ASP A 45 -1.81 -7.08 -6.56
CA ASP A 45 -1.76 -7.19 -5.10
C ASP A 45 -3.10 -6.77 -4.48
N LEU A 46 -3.78 -5.77 -5.05
CA LEU A 46 -5.09 -5.32 -4.61
C LEU A 46 -6.17 -6.39 -4.85
N ALA A 47 -6.17 -7.01 -6.04
CA ALA A 47 -7.07 -8.11 -6.37
C ALA A 47 -6.86 -9.31 -5.44
N LEU A 48 -5.59 -9.64 -5.19
CA LEU A 48 -5.20 -10.71 -4.27
C LEU A 48 -5.59 -10.38 -2.82
N MET A 49 -5.42 -9.13 -2.37
CA MET A 49 -5.86 -8.67 -1.05
C MET A 49 -7.36 -8.83 -0.86
N LYS A 50 -8.18 -8.41 -1.85
CA LYS A 50 -9.65 -8.56 -1.79
C LYS A 50 -10.07 -10.03 -1.67
N ARG A 51 -9.42 -10.91 -2.42
CA ARG A 51 -9.71 -12.35 -2.40
C ARG A 51 -9.30 -13.01 -1.07
N LEU A 52 -8.15 -12.62 -0.54
CA LEU A 52 -7.68 -13.08 0.78
C LEU A 52 -8.60 -12.61 1.91
N ASP A 53 -9.08 -11.37 1.84
CA ASP A 53 -9.99 -10.81 2.82
C ASP A 53 -11.34 -11.53 2.82
N ALA A 54 -11.93 -11.75 1.64
CA ALA A 54 -13.17 -12.51 1.49
C ALA A 54 -13.06 -13.95 2.05
N LEU A 55 -11.92 -14.62 1.82
CA LEU A 55 -11.66 -15.95 2.38
C LEU A 55 -11.46 -15.92 3.90
N HIS A 56 -10.86 -14.86 4.43
CA HIS A 56 -10.67 -14.69 5.87
C HIS A 56 -11.99 -14.40 6.58
N LEU A 57 -12.88 -13.62 5.97
CA LEU A 57 -14.23 -13.37 6.47
C LEU A 57 -15.09 -14.64 6.50
N GLN A 58 -15.02 -15.45 5.44
CA GLN A 58 -15.77 -16.72 5.38
C GLN A 58 -15.21 -17.76 6.35
N HIS A 59 -13.90 -17.71 6.64
CA HIS A 59 -13.25 -18.69 7.48
C HIS A 59 -12.16 -18.04 8.36
N PRO A 60 -12.54 -17.46 9.51
CA PRO A 60 -11.61 -16.77 10.41
C PRO A 60 -10.52 -17.70 10.98
N PHE A 61 -10.72 -19.02 10.91
CA PHE A 61 -9.77 -20.06 11.34
C PHE A 61 -8.81 -20.54 10.24
N LEU A 62 -8.98 -20.13 8.98
CA LEU A 62 -8.04 -20.49 7.90
C LEU A 62 -6.77 -19.65 8.01
N GLY A 63 -5.73 -20.24 8.60
CA GLY A 63 -4.40 -19.65 8.59
C GLY A 63 -3.76 -19.61 7.19
N SER A 64 -2.67 -18.83 7.06
CA SER A 64 -1.93 -18.60 5.80
C SER A 64 -1.57 -19.85 4.99
N ARG A 65 -1.41 -21.02 5.63
CA ARG A 65 -1.13 -22.30 4.93
C ARG A 65 -2.33 -22.79 4.13
N ARG A 66 -3.53 -22.81 4.73
CA ARG A 66 -4.75 -23.28 4.07
C ARG A 66 -5.25 -22.28 3.03
N LEU A 67 -5.04 -20.98 3.26
CA LEU A 67 -5.32 -19.94 2.26
C LEU A 67 -4.48 -20.13 0.99
N ARG A 68 -3.19 -20.46 1.14
CA ARG A 68 -2.33 -20.80 0.00
C ARG A 68 -2.89 -21.99 -0.78
N ASP A 69 -3.19 -23.09 -0.10
CA ASP A 69 -3.66 -24.31 -0.77
C ASP A 69 -5.01 -24.08 -1.48
N ARG A 70 -5.87 -23.21 -0.94
CA ARG A 70 -7.12 -22.80 -1.58
C ARG A 70 -6.87 -21.94 -2.82
N LEU A 71 -5.96 -20.96 -2.72
CA LEU A 71 -5.55 -20.13 -3.86
C LEU A 71 -4.92 -20.97 -4.98
N GLU A 72 -4.12 -21.98 -4.63
CA GLU A 72 -3.51 -22.90 -5.58
C GLU A 72 -4.55 -23.77 -6.31
N ARG A 73 -5.58 -24.26 -5.60
CA ARG A 73 -6.73 -24.95 -6.22
C ARG A 73 -7.52 -24.04 -7.17
N ASP A 74 -7.54 -22.75 -6.87
CA ASP A 74 -8.19 -21.74 -7.70
C ASP A 74 -7.29 -21.27 -8.88
N GLY A 75 -6.14 -21.92 -9.10
CA GLY A 75 -5.20 -21.61 -10.19
C GLY A 75 -4.25 -20.43 -9.91
N VAL A 76 -4.24 -19.92 -8.67
CA VAL A 76 -3.47 -18.73 -8.27
C VAL A 76 -2.26 -19.16 -7.43
N LEU A 77 -1.12 -19.34 -8.10
CA LEU A 77 0.15 -19.70 -7.46
C LEU A 77 0.76 -18.49 -6.74
N VAL A 78 0.56 -18.41 -5.42
CA VAL A 78 1.07 -17.32 -4.60
C VAL A 78 1.90 -17.85 -3.43
N ASN A 79 3.08 -17.28 -3.25
CA ASN A 79 3.96 -17.64 -2.14
C ASN A 79 3.32 -17.25 -0.79
N ARG A 80 3.41 -18.15 0.21
CA ARG A 80 3.00 -17.90 1.60
C ARG A 80 3.55 -16.58 2.16
N LYS A 81 4.81 -16.22 1.85
CA LYS A 81 5.41 -14.95 2.30
C LYS A 81 4.68 -13.73 1.71
N ARG A 82 4.20 -13.82 0.47
CA ARG A 82 3.41 -12.76 -0.19
C ARG A 82 2.05 -12.63 0.49
N ILE A 83 1.36 -13.74 0.76
CA ILE A 83 0.08 -13.76 1.50
C ILE A 83 0.24 -13.10 2.88
N GLN A 84 1.26 -13.48 3.65
CA GLN A 84 1.50 -12.91 4.98
C GLN A 84 1.75 -11.41 4.95
N ARG A 85 2.58 -10.92 4.01
CA ARG A 85 2.82 -9.48 3.85
C ARG A 85 1.55 -8.72 3.47
N LEU A 86 0.73 -9.27 2.57
CA LEU A 86 -0.51 -8.63 2.13
C LEU A 86 -1.55 -8.61 3.26
N MET A 87 -1.71 -9.71 4.01
CA MET A 87 -2.61 -9.75 5.17
C MET A 87 -2.14 -8.81 6.30
N HIS A 88 -0.84 -8.67 6.51
CA HIS A 88 -0.30 -7.70 7.46
C HIS A 88 -0.57 -6.26 7.01
N ARG A 89 -0.43 -5.96 5.72
CA ARG A 89 -0.77 -4.63 5.18
C ARG A 89 -2.27 -4.33 5.31
N LEU A 90 -3.12 -5.34 5.15
CA LEU A 90 -4.58 -5.21 5.31
C LEU A 90 -4.99 -4.91 6.76
N ARG A 91 -4.28 -5.49 7.75
CA ARG A 91 -4.55 -5.30 9.19
C ARG A 91 -3.96 -4.01 9.80
N GLY A 92 -3.24 -3.20 9.03
CA GLY A 92 -2.63 -1.95 9.50
C GLY A 92 -1.22 -2.13 10.12
N PRO A 93 -0.51 -1.03 10.38
CA PRO A 93 0.89 -1.03 10.85
C PRO A 93 1.07 -1.55 12.28
N ASP A 94 -0.02 -1.72 13.03
CA ASP A 94 0.01 -2.15 14.44
C ASP A 94 -0.01 -3.67 14.53
N GLY A 95 1.07 -4.32 14.07
CA GLY A 95 1.28 -5.77 14.03
C GLY A 95 0.96 -6.50 15.34
N GLY A 96 -0.32 -6.68 15.62
CA GLY A 96 -0.86 -7.45 16.72
C GLY A 96 -0.79 -8.91 16.34
N SER A 97 0.25 -9.55 16.85
CA SER A 97 0.45 -10.99 16.88
C SER A 97 -0.86 -11.70 17.28
N VAL A 98 -1.56 -12.30 16.34
CA VAL A 98 -2.55 -13.35 16.64
C VAL A 98 -2.04 -14.65 16.04
N THR A 99 -0.94 -15.14 16.61
CA THR A 99 -0.69 -16.57 16.78
C THR A 99 0.23 -16.73 17.98
N ARG A 100 -0.33 -16.55 19.18
CA ARG A 100 0.13 -17.30 20.35
C ARG A 100 -1.13 -17.83 21.02
N LEU A 101 -1.27 -19.15 20.94
CA LEU A 101 -1.94 -19.92 21.99
C LEU A 101 -1.25 -19.61 23.33
#